data_AF-A0A7W7KB35-F1
#
_entry.id   AF-A0A7W7KB35-F1
#
_cell.length_a   1.000
_cell.length_b   1.000
_cell.length_c   1.000
_cell.angle_alpha   90.00
_cell.angle_beta   90.00
_cell.angle_gamma   90.00
#
_symmetry.space_group_name_H-M   'P 1'
#
loop_
_entity.id
_entity.type
_entity.pdbx_description
1 polymer ?
#
loop_
_entity_poly.entity_id
_entity_poly.type
_entity_poly.pdbx_seq_one_letter_code
_entity_poly.pdbx_strand_id
1 'polypeptide(L)'
;MPLIDANLAAVQRIEAWIEASIVVHKTIGVETVLSTGKYRRLVDKAKELGFAIWLIYVVLDSPERSIERIKLRVAKGGHHVPDDKVRKRYMSSLDQLPWFLDRADQAWIWDNSGAKPRQIGEKQDGVIALDEHALAAVASAVRSIAAD
;
A
#
# COMPACT_ATOMS: atom_id res chain seq x y z
N MET A 1 30.05 6.03 -4.63
CA MET A 1 29.20 5.67 -3.48
C MET A 1 28.74 4.22 -3.67
N PRO A 2 28.88 3.35 -2.66
CA PRO A 2 28.32 1.99 -2.69
C PRO A 2 26.81 2.00 -2.99
N LEU A 3 26.30 0.93 -3.63
CA LEU A 3 24.89 0.84 -4.02
C LEU A 3 23.93 0.96 -2.83
N ILE A 4 24.31 0.43 -1.67
CA ILE A 4 23.50 0.49 -0.44
C ILE A 4 23.34 1.95 0.02
N ASP A 5 24.45 2.68 0.08
CA ASP A 5 24.46 4.09 0.49
C ASP A 5 23.70 4.97 -0.52
N ALA A 6 23.82 4.66 -1.82
CA ALA A 6 23.09 5.34 -2.87
C ALA A 6 21.57 5.15 -2.74
N ASN A 7 21.13 3.92 -2.47
CA ASN A 7 19.73 3.60 -2.26
C ASN A 7 19.18 4.29 -1.00
N LEU A 8 19.96 4.31 0.09
CA LEU A 8 19.57 4.98 1.32
C LEU A 8 19.43 6.49 1.11
N ALA A 9 20.43 7.13 0.48
CA ALA A 9 20.40 8.56 0.18
C ALA A 9 19.22 8.93 -0.73
N ALA A 10 18.88 8.08 -1.71
CA ALA A 10 17.72 8.27 -2.57
C ALA A 10 16.41 8.23 -1.78
N VAL A 11 16.24 7.25 -0.88
CA VAL A 11 15.04 7.15 -0.02
C VAL A 11 14.92 8.38 0.88
N GLN A 12 16.01 8.78 1.55
CA GLN A 12 16.02 9.96 2.42
C GLN A 12 15.65 11.24 1.67
N ARG A 13 16.17 11.41 0.44
CA ARG A 13 15.85 12.58 -0.38
C ARG A 13 14.38 12.61 -0.79
N ILE A 14 13.81 11.46 -1.15
CA ILE A 14 12.39 11.35 -1.50
C ILE A 14 11.51 11.66 -0.28
N GLU A 15 11.85 11.13 0.89
CA GLU A 15 11.09 11.37 2.11
C GLU A 15 11.14 12.85 2.54
N ALA A 16 12.31 13.49 2.45
CA ALA A 16 12.44 14.93 2.69
C ALA A 16 11.64 15.77 1.68
N TRP A 17 11.62 15.37 0.40
CA TRP A 17 10.83 16.06 -0.63
C TRP A 17 9.32 15.90 -0.41
N ILE A 18 8.86 14.71 0.03
CA ILE A 18 7.47 14.46 0.40
C ILE A 18 7.07 15.35 1.57
N GLU A 19 7.88 15.38 2.62
CA GLU A 19 7.61 16.22 3.80
C GLU A 19 7.57 17.71 3.45
N ALA A 20 8.55 18.20 2.68
CA ALA A 20 8.56 19.58 2.20
C ALA A 20 7.33 19.90 1.34
N SER A 21 6.88 18.96 0.49
CA SER A 21 5.67 19.13 -0.33
C SER A 21 4.40 19.22 0.52
N ILE A 22 4.29 18.40 1.57
CA ILE A 22 3.19 18.46 2.53
C ILE A 22 3.17 19.81 3.26
N VAL A 23 4.33 20.31 3.71
CA VAL A 23 4.45 21.60 4.42
C VAL A 23 3.98 22.78 3.57
N VAL A 24 4.20 22.75 2.25
CA VAL A 24 3.75 23.80 1.32
C VAL A 24 2.36 23.52 0.72
N HIS A 25 1.58 22.61 1.34
CA HIS A 25 0.23 22.22 0.91
C HIS A 25 0.13 21.76 -0.55
N LYS A 26 1.18 21.13 -1.07
CA LYS A 26 1.18 20.58 -2.42
C LYS A 26 0.61 19.17 -2.43
N THR A 27 -0.41 18.94 -3.26
CA THR A 27 -0.94 17.59 -3.55
C THR A 27 0.15 16.69 -4.12
N ILE A 28 0.29 15.50 -3.53
CA ILE A 28 1.28 14.50 -3.91
C ILE A 28 0.68 13.10 -3.88
N GLY A 29 1.25 12.20 -4.67
CA GLY A 29 0.95 10.77 -4.65
C GLY A 29 2.22 9.96 -4.35
N VAL A 30 2.08 8.89 -3.57
CA VAL A 30 3.18 8.00 -3.21
C VAL A 30 2.76 6.56 -3.46
N GLU A 31 3.53 5.86 -4.29
CA GLU A 31 3.37 4.42 -4.47
C GLU A 31 4.23 3.66 -3.46
N THR A 32 3.67 2.63 -2.84
CA THR A 32 4.39 1.78 -1.89
C THR A 32 3.83 0.38 -1.85
N VAL A 33 4.66 -0.59 -1.46
CA VAL A 33 4.23 -1.97 -1.17
C VAL A 33 3.43 -2.03 0.14
N LEU A 34 3.44 -0.95 0.93
CA LEU A 34 2.79 -0.86 2.24
C LEU A 34 3.33 -1.88 3.27
N SER A 35 4.50 -2.47 3.05
CA SER A 35 5.06 -3.50 3.94
C SER A 35 5.71 -2.96 5.22
N THR A 36 5.63 -1.65 5.48
CA THR A 36 6.25 -0.95 6.62
C THR A 36 5.43 0.28 6.98
N GLY A 37 5.43 0.68 8.25
CA GLY A 37 4.78 1.91 8.73
C GLY A 37 5.51 3.22 8.40
N LYS A 38 6.47 3.25 7.48
CA LYS A 38 7.34 4.43 7.26
C LYS A 38 6.58 5.70 6.84
N TYR A 39 5.44 5.55 6.18
CA TYR A 39 4.60 6.69 5.77
C TYR A 39 3.56 7.10 6.83
N ARG A 40 3.45 6.41 7.96
CA ARG A 40 2.46 6.73 9.00
C ARG A 40 2.59 8.17 9.50
N ARG A 41 3.81 8.57 9.88
CA ARG A 41 4.12 9.95 10.31
C ARG A 41 3.72 11.00 9.26
N LEU A 42 3.93 10.71 7.98
CA LEU A 42 3.63 11.64 6.90
C LEU A 42 2.13 11.75 6.65
N VAL A 43 1.37 10.65 6.79
CA VAL A 43 -0.10 10.68 6.72
C VAL A 43 -0.68 11.49 7.87
N ASP A 44 -0.26 11.23 9.11
CA ASP A 44 -0.72 12.00 10.26
C ASP A 44 -0.38 13.49 10.08
N LYS A 45 0.83 13.80 9.60
CA LYS A 45 1.25 15.18 9.34
C LYS A 45 0.41 15.86 8.25
N ALA A 46 0.08 15.15 7.18
CA ALA A 46 -0.77 15.67 6.12
C ALA A 46 -2.18 15.95 6.65
N LYS A 47 -2.75 15.07 7.49
CA LYS A 47 -4.06 15.29 8.14
C LYS A 47 -4.04 16.50 9.08
N GLU A 48 -2.99 16.68 9.89
CA GLU A 48 -2.82 17.89 10.73
C GLU A 48 -2.84 19.19 9.91
N LEU A 49 -2.34 19.13 8.68
CA LEU A 49 -2.32 20.26 7.75
C LEU A 49 -3.60 20.34 6.89
N GLY A 50 -4.60 19.50 7.13
CA GLY A 50 -5.90 19.56 6.45
C GLY A 50 -5.93 18.92 5.06
N PHE A 51 -4.99 18.03 4.74
CA PHE A 51 -5.09 17.22 3.53
C PHE A 51 -6.20 16.18 3.63
N ALA A 52 -6.89 15.95 2.52
CA ALA A 52 -7.63 14.70 2.31
C ALA A 52 -6.64 13.57 1.96
N ILE A 53 -6.82 12.43 2.61
CA ILE A 53 -6.02 11.22 2.41
C ILE A 53 -6.81 10.24 1.56
N TRP A 54 -6.31 9.99 0.35
CA TRP A 54 -6.88 8.99 -0.56
C TRP A 54 -5.99 7.75 -0.62
N LEU A 55 -6.59 6.59 -0.39
CA LEU A 55 -5.89 5.31 -0.42
C LEU A 55 -6.39 4.45 -1.58
N ILE A 56 -5.48 4.03 -2.47
CA ILE A 56 -5.75 2.98 -3.46
C ILE A 56 -4.92 1.77 -3.05
N TYR A 57 -5.58 0.71 -2.59
CA TYR A 57 -4.93 -0.54 -2.20
C TYR A 57 -5.21 -1.61 -3.25
N VAL A 58 -4.13 -2.16 -3.85
CA VAL A 58 -4.23 -3.21 -4.86
C VAL A 58 -3.59 -4.48 -4.33
N VAL A 59 -4.33 -5.57 -4.38
CA VAL A 59 -3.92 -6.85 -3.80
C VAL A 59 -4.21 -8.01 -4.75
N LEU A 60 -3.57 -9.14 -4.48
CA LEU A 60 -3.80 -10.42 -5.14
C LEU A 60 -4.37 -11.43 -4.13
N ASP A 61 -5.01 -12.46 -4.63
CA ASP A 61 -5.53 -13.59 -3.87
C ASP A 61 -4.46 -14.33 -3.05
N SER A 62 -3.20 -14.29 -3.50
CA SER A 62 -2.08 -14.96 -2.88
C SER A 62 -0.73 -14.30 -3.20
N PRO A 63 0.27 -14.43 -2.31
CA PRO A 63 1.64 -14.05 -2.64
C PRO A 63 2.26 -14.95 -3.74
N GLU A 64 1.82 -16.19 -3.88
CA GLU A 64 2.23 -17.12 -4.93
C GLU A 64 1.95 -16.57 -6.32
N ARG A 65 0.78 -15.96 -6.54
CA ARG A 65 0.46 -15.29 -7.81
C ARG A 65 1.45 -14.16 -8.13
N SER A 66 1.89 -13.41 -7.11
CA SER A 66 2.92 -12.39 -7.28
C SER A 66 4.26 -13.00 -7.69
N ILE A 67 4.66 -14.10 -7.04
CA ILE A 67 5.88 -14.85 -7.35
C ILE A 67 5.85 -15.36 -8.80
N GLU A 68 4.73 -15.92 -9.26
CA GLU A 68 4.56 -16.37 -10.66
C GLU A 68 4.73 -15.22 -11.65
N ARG A 69 4.07 -14.07 -11.39
CA ARG A 69 4.21 -12.86 -12.21
C ARG A 69 5.65 -12.33 -12.21
N ILE A 70 6.36 -12.43 -11.08
CA ILE A 70 7.77 -12.07 -10.96
C ILE A 70 8.65 -13.00 -11.82
N LYS A 71 8.41 -14.31 -11.80
CA LYS A 71 9.14 -15.28 -12.63
C LYS A 71 8.96 -14.98 -14.12
N LEU A 72 7.73 -14.70 -14.55
CA LEU A 72 7.44 -14.35 -15.94
C LEU A 72 8.13 -13.05 -16.39
N ARG A 73 8.14 -12.00 -15.57
CA ARG A 73 8.84 -10.75 -15.93
C ARG A 73 10.36 -10.92 -15.91
N VAL A 74 10.91 -11.73 -15.00
CA VAL A 74 12.37 -12.01 -14.94
C VAL A 74 12.80 -12.74 -16.21
N ALA A 75 12.02 -13.70 -16.69
CA ALA A 75 12.25 -14.35 -17.99
C ALA A 75 12.25 -13.36 -19.18
N LYS A 76 11.64 -12.18 -19.02
CA LYS A 76 11.62 -11.08 -19.99
C LYS A 76 12.63 -9.96 -19.68
N GLY A 77 13.59 -10.20 -18.78
CA GLY A 77 14.63 -9.22 -18.42
C GLY A 77 14.29 -8.31 -17.22
N GLY A 78 13.21 -8.59 -16.49
CA GLY A 78 12.83 -7.84 -15.29
C GLY A 78 13.64 -8.18 -14.04
N HIS A 79 13.46 -7.38 -12.98
CA HIS A 79 14.18 -7.55 -11.71
C HIS A 79 13.62 -8.70 -10.85
N HIS A 80 14.50 -9.57 -10.37
CA HIS A 80 14.19 -10.68 -9.47
C HIS A 80 13.94 -10.21 -8.04
N VAL A 81 12.94 -10.77 -7.35
CA VAL A 81 12.71 -10.52 -5.93
C VAL A 81 12.62 -11.87 -5.23
N PRO A 82 13.37 -12.13 -4.16
CA PRO A 82 13.30 -13.40 -3.43
C PRO A 82 11.87 -13.73 -2.97
N ASP A 83 11.46 -14.99 -3.15
CA ASP A 83 10.10 -15.46 -2.88
C ASP A 83 9.68 -15.26 -1.41
N ASP A 84 10.60 -15.48 -0.47
CA ASP A 84 10.42 -15.22 0.97
C ASP A 84 10.11 -13.75 1.25
N LYS A 85 10.83 -12.84 0.57
CA LYS A 85 10.61 -11.40 0.65
C LYS A 85 9.26 -10.99 0.08
N VAL A 86 8.79 -11.66 -0.97
CA VAL A 86 7.45 -11.42 -1.55
C VAL A 86 6.37 -11.83 -0.55
N ARG A 87 6.45 -13.04 0.01
CA ARG A 87 5.49 -13.53 1.02
C ARG A 87 5.44 -12.63 2.25
N LYS A 88 6.60 -12.27 2.79
CA LYS A 88 6.69 -11.35 3.94
C LYS A 88 6.03 -10.00 3.64
N ARG A 89 6.33 -9.41 2.49
CA ARG A 89 5.75 -8.11 2.09
C ARG A 89 4.24 -8.17 1.88
N TYR A 90 3.72 -9.28 1.37
CA TYR A 90 2.29 -9.49 1.22
C TYR A 90 1.58 -9.47 2.58
N MET A 91 2.07 -10.25 3.54
CA MET A 91 1.50 -10.27 4.89
C MET A 91 1.62 -8.91 5.57
N SER A 92 2.83 -8.31 5.55
CA SER A 92 3.03 -7.00 6.18
C SER A 92 2.20 -5.88 5.54
N SER A 93 1.86 -5.96 4.24
CA SER A 93 0.99 -4.95 3.63
C SER A 93 -0.45 -5.04 4.14
N LEU A 94 -0.96 -6.27 4.33
CA LEU A 94 -2.25 -6.53 4.94
C LEU A 94 -2.27 -6.11 6.42
N ASP A 95 -1.19 -6.33 7.17
CA ASP A 95 -1.07 -5.89 8.56
C ASP A 95 -1.05 -4.36 8.71
N GLN A 96 -0.55 -3.64 7.69
CA GLN A 96 -0.55 -2.18 7.68
C GLN A 96 -1.88 -1.59 7.22
N LEU A 97 -2.62 -2.30 6.36
CA LEU A 97 -3.86 -1.82 5.74
C LEU A 97 -4.86 -1.21 6.75
N PRO A 98 -5.16 -1.84 7.92
CA PRO A 98 -6.13 -1.30 8.88
C PRO A 98 -5.83 0.14 9.29
N TRP A 99 -4.58 0.41 9.65
CA TRP A 99 -4.14 1.74 10.11
C TRP A 99 -4.29 2.81 9.03
N PHE A 100 -3.93 2.48 7.78
CA PHE A 100 -4.03 3.42 6.67
C PHE A 100 -5.47 3.62 6.22
N LEU A 101 -6.28 2.56 6.24
CA LEU A 101 -7.69 2.61 5.88
C LEU A 101 -8.49 3.43 6.90
N ASP A 102 -8.18 3.30 8.18
CA ASP A 102 -8.75 4.13 9.26
C ASP A 102 -8.51 5.63 9.03
N ARG A 103 -7.29 6.01 8.62
CA ARG A 103 -6.90 7.41 8.36
C ARG A 103 -7.30 7.97 7.00
N ALA A 104 -7.61 7.10 6.04
CA ALA A 104 -8.05 7.53 4.73
C ALA A 104 -9.43 8.19 4.80
N ASP A 105 -9.60 9.33 4.13
CA ASP A 105 -10.90 9.98 3.99
C ASP A 105 -11.70 9.31 2.85
N GLN A 106 -10.99 8.80 1.85
CA GLN A 106 -11.54 7.96 0.77
C GLN A 106 -10.59 6.80 0.50
N ALA A 107 -11.13 5.60 0.26
CA ALA A 107 -10.30 4.46 -0.11
C ALA A 107 -10.97 3.53 -1.11
N TRP A 108 -10.17 2.92 -1.98
CA TRP A 108 -10.60 1.87 -2.88
C TRP A 108 -9.67 0.66 -2.76
N ILE A 109 -10.26 -0.51 -2.64
CA ILE A 109 -9.55 -1.79 -2.52
C ILE A 109 -9.83 -2.60 -3.78
N TRP A 110 -8.76 -3.02 -4.47
CA TRP A 110 -8.84 -3.71 -5.75
C TRP A 110 -8.19 -5.08 -5.68
N ASP A 111 -8.92 -6.10 -6.13
CA ASP A 111 -8.38 -7.41 -6.45
C ASP A 111 -7.89 -7.43 -7.91
N ASN A 112 -6.59 -7.65 -8.10
CA ASN A 112 -5.96 -7.74 -9.41
C ASN A 112 -5.52 -9.18 -9.77
N SER A 113 -6.20 -10.18 -9.22
CA SER A 113 -5.89 -11.60 -9.46
C SER A 113 -6.31 -12.06 -10.86
N GLY A 114 -7.45 -11.57 -11.34
CA GLY A 114 -8.03 -11.93 -12.63
C GLY A 114 -7.45 -11.17 -13.83
N ALA A 115 -8.12 -11.33 -14.99
CA ALA A 115 -7.76 -10.65 -16.23
C ALA A 115 -8.09 -9.15 -16.22
N LYS A 116 -9.06 -8.74 -15.40
CA LYS A 116 -9.43 -7.35 -15.16
C LYS A 116 -9.43 -7.09 -13.65
N PRO A 117 -8.90 -5.95 -13.17
CA PRO A 117 -9.05 -5.55 -11.78
C PRO A 117 -10.53 -5.43 -11.40
N ARG A 118 -10.85 -5.86 -10.18
CA ARG A 118 -12.19 -5.76 -9.61
C ARG A 118 -12.10 -4.99 -8.29
N GLN A 119 -12.95 -3.98 -8.12
CA GLN A 119 -13.08 -3.31 -6.84
C GLN A 119 -13.79 -4.27 -5.87
N ILE A 120 -13.17 -4.50 -4.72
CA ILE A 120 -13.66 -5.42 -3.68
C ILE A 120 -13.94 -4.72 -2.36
N GLY A 121 -13.68 -3.41 -2.29
CA GLY A 121 -14.03 -2.60 -1.14
C GLY A 121 -13.87 -1.12 -1.41
N GLU A 122 -14.58 -0.32 -0.64
CA GLU A 122 -14.58 1.14 -0.69
C GLU A 122 -14.74 1.72 0.70
N LYS A 123 -14.08 2.84 0.97
CA LYS A 123 -14.35 3.67 2.14
C LYS A 123 -14.82 5.04 1.67
N GLN A 124 -15.99 5.43 2.13
CA GLN A 124 -16.58 6.76 1.91
C GLN A 124 -17.34 7.18 3.18
N ASP A 125 -17.22 8.45 3.56
CA ASP A 125 -17.93 9.06 4.69
C ASP A 125 -17.79 8.26 6.01
N GLY A 126 -16.59 7.72 6.23
CA GLY A 126 -16.25 6.92 7.42
C GLY A 126 -16.75 5.47 7.39
N VAL A 127 -17.55 5.08 6.39
CA VAL A 127 -18.08 3.73 6.24
C VAL A 127 -17.19 2.93 5.29
N ILE A 128 -16.81 1.71 5.70
CA ILE A 128 -16.09 0.77 4.85
C ILE A 128 -17.08 -0.31 4.38
N ALA A 129 -17.30 -0.39 3.07
CA ALA A 129 -18.09 -1.43 2.44
C ALA A 129 -17.16 -2.44 1.76
N LEU A 130 -17.49 -3.73 1.88
CA LEU A 130 -16.79 -4.82 1.19
C LEU A 130 -17.77 -5.55 0.28
N ASP A 131 -17.26 -5.95 -0.89
CA ASP A 131 -17.96 -6.85 -1.80
C ASP A 131 -18.16 -8.23 -1.15
N GLU A 132 -19.27 -8.90 -1.45
CA GLU A 132 -19.58 -10.23 -0.90
C GLU A 132 -18.52 -11.30 -1.22
N HIS A 133 -17.76 -11.09 -2.30
CA HIS A 133 -16.66 -11.93 -2.76
C HIS A 133 -15.30 -11.23 -2.57
N ALA A 134 -15.19 -10.33 -1.59
CA ALA A 134 -13.91 -9.78 -1.19
C ALA A 134 -12.96 -10.88 -0.69
N LEU A 135 -11.66 -10.70 -0.95
CA LEU A 135 -10.64 -11.66 -0.51
C LEU A 135 -10.66 -11.79 1.01
N ALA A 136 -10.64 -13.03 1.51
CA ALA A 136 -10.75 -13.31 2.95
C ALA A 136 -9.68 -12.57 3.78
N ALA A 137 -8.47 -12.44 3.25
CA ALA A 137 -7.38 -11.70 3.89
C ALA A 137 -7.69 -10.20 4.05
N VAL A 138 -8.28 -9.57 3.02
CA VAL A 138 -8.74 -8.17 3.08
C VAL A 138 -9.87 -8.05 4.08
N ALA A 139 -10.88 -8.94 4.01
CA ALA A 139 -12.00 -8.91 4.92
C ALA A 139 -11.55 -9.07 6.38
N SER A 140 -10.54 -9.91 6.64
CA SER A 140 -9.92 -10.05 7.95
C SER A 140 -9.22 -8.77 8.41
N ALA A 141 -8.42 -8.14 7.53
CA ALA A 141 -7.75 -6.88 7.83
C ALA A 141 -8.77 -5.77 8.14
N VAL A 142 -9.80 -5.60 7.33
CA VAL A 142 -10.84 -4.58 7.57
C VAL A 142 -11.57 -4.79 8.89
N ARG A 143 -11.93 -6.04 9.22
CA ARG A 143 -12.60 -6.34 10.50
C ARG A 143 -11.75 -6.02 11.73
N SER A 144 -10.42 -6.03 11.61
CA SER A 144 -9.54 -5.68 12.73
C SER A 144 -9.61 -4.20 13.12
N ILE A 145 -10.11 -3.32 12.24
CA ILE A 145 -10.28 -1.88 12.55
C ILE A 145 -11.32 -1.67 13.65
N ALA A 146 -12.38 -2.48 13.68
CA ALA A 146 -13.48 -2.32 14.64
C ALA A 146 -13.19 -2.94 16.02
N ALA A 147 -12.01 -3.56 16.20
CA ALA A 147 -11.65 -4.29 17.42
C ALA A 147 -10.70 -3.50 18.35
N ASP A 148 -10.28 -2.31 17.95
CA ASP A 148 -9.42 -1.37 18.71
C ASP A 148 -10.23 -0.14 19.17
#